data_AF-A0A355F7P6-F1
#
_entry.id   AF-A0A355F7P6-F1
#
_cell.length_a   1.000
_cell.length_b   1.000
_cell.length_c   1.000
_cell.angle_alpha   90.00
_cell.angle_beta   90.00
_cell.angle_gamma   90.00
#
_symmetry.space_group_name_H-M   'P 1'
#
loop_
_entity.id
_entity.type
_entity.pdbx_description
1 polymer ?
#
loop_
_entity_poly.entity_id
_entity_poly.type
_entity_poly.pdbx_seq_one_letter_code
_entity_poly.pdbx_strand_id
1 'polypeptide(L)'
;MSICLLDTSILCELLRIPDHCDAPEEIAAGLSRKIRDRESLLLPMSAIVETGNHIGQIRSGRQRRATAEKLVRLVRQAILGESPFTPTPFFESEALLAWLDEFPDWAVQGAGLADLTIKKEWDRLCLLHPQRRIYIWSLDTHLSSYDRQP
;
A
#
# COMPACT_ATOMS: atom_id res chain seq x y z
N MET A 1 10.96 -15.49 -5.98
CA MET A 1 9.64 -14.93 -5.62
C MET A 1 9.82 -13.51 -5.13
N SER A 2 9.09 -12.55 -5.70
CA SER A 2 9.20 -11.14 -5.35
C SER A 2 8.41 -10.81 -4.08
N ILE A 3 8.75 -9.70 -3.43
CA ILE A 3 7.94 -9.04 -2.39
C ILE A 3 7.41 -7.74 -3.00
N CYS A 4 6.10 -7.55 -2.96
CA CYS A 4 5.41 -6.41 -3.54
C CYS A 4 4.68 -5.69 -2.40
N LEU A 5 5.04 -4.42 -2.14
CA LEU A 5 4.25 -3.56 -1.25
C LEU A 5 3.17 -2.87 -2.08
N LEU A 6 1.92 -2.93 -1.66
CA LEU A 6 0.82 -2.22 -2.33
C LEU A 6 0.67 -0.83 -1.73
N ASP A 7 0.79 0.19 -2.57
CA ASP A 7 0.51 1.57 -2.18
C ASP A 7 -1.01 1.86 -2.09
N THR A 8 -1.37 2.98 -1.46
CA THR A 8 -2.73 3.50 -1.34
C THR A 8 -3.43 3.58 -2.70
N SER A 9 -2.75 4.05 -3.75
CA SER A 9 -3.35 4.19 -5.08
C SER A 9 -3.87 2.84 -5.62
N ILE A 10 -3.15 1.75 -5.36
CA ILE A 10 -3.56 0.40 -5.78
C ILE A 10 -4.76 -0.09 -4.98
N LEU A 11 -4.80 0.19 -3.68
CA LEU A 11 -5.97 -0.13 -2.85
C LEU A 11 -7.20 0.66 -3.29
N CYS A 12 -7.04 1.93 -3.67
CA CYS A 12 -8.13 2.76 -4.19
C CYS A 12 -8.75 2.16 -5.45
N GLU A 13 -7.93 1.68 -6.38
CA GLU A 13 -8.36 0.99 -7.61
C GLU A 13 -9.08 -0.32 -7.32
N LEU A 14 -8.51 -1.18 -6.45
CA LEU A 14 -9.11 -2.47 -6.07
C LEU A 14 -10.48 -2.29 -5.39
N LEU A 15 -10.64 -1.24 -4.59
CA LEU A 15 -11.88 -0.95 -3.86
C LEU A 15 -12.87 -0.11 -4.68
N ARG A 16 -12.41 0.45 -5.81
CA ARG A 16 -13.11 1.41 -6.67
C ARG A 16 -13.56 2.64 -5.89
N ILE A 17 -12.60 3.32 -5.26
CA ILE A 17 -12.85 4.56 -4.52
C ILE A 17 -13.17 5.69 -5.52
N PRO A 18 -14.33 6.36 -5.40
CA PRO A 18 -14.65 7.51 -6.26
C PRO A 18 -13.56 8.57 -6.23
N ASP A 19 -13.30 9.19 -7.39
CA ASP A 19 -12.27 10.24 -7.58
C ASP A 19 -10.81 9.77 -7.36
N HIS A 20 -10.60 8.48 -7.07
CA HIS A 20 -9.28 7.86 -6.85
C HIS A 20 -9.14 6.51 -7.60
N CYS A 21 -9.88 6.32 -8.69
CA CYS A 21 -9.98 5.05 -9.41
C CYS A 21 -10.18 5.33 -10.90
N ASP A 22 -9.14 5.07 -11.69
CA ASP A 22 -9.08 5.33 -13.12
C ASP A 22 -9.01 4.03 -13.94
N ALA A 23 -8.26 3.03 -13.47
CA ALA A 23 -7.96 1.81 -14.23
C ALA A 23 -8.17 0.51 -13.44
N PRO A 24 -9.37 0.27 -12.86
CA PRO A 24 -9.57 -0.83 -11.91
C PRO A 24 -9.44 -2.22 -12.55
N GLU A 25 -9.77 -2.35 -13.84
CA GLU A 25 -9.65 -3.63 -14.56
C GLU A 25 -8.19 -3.97 -14.86
N GLU A 26 -7.36 -2.97 -15.17
CA GLU A 26 -5.93 -3.17 -15.39
C GLU A 26 -5.24 -3.59 -14.09
N ILE A 27 -5.58 -2.92 -12.98
CA ILE A 27 -5.07 -3.27 -11.65
C ILE A 27 -5.53 -4.67 -11.23
N ALA A 28 -6.79 -5.04 -11.47
CA ALA A 28 -7.27 -6.38 -11.19
C ALA A 28 -6.55 -7.48 -12.02
N ALA A 29 -6.26 -7.20 -13.28
CA ALA A 29 -5.47 -8.09 -14.14
C ALA A 29 -4.01 -8.18 -13.67
N GLY A 30 -3.43 -7.06 -13.23
CA GLY A 30 -2.11 -7.00 -12.59
C GLY A 30 -2.04 -7.85 -11.32
N LEU A 31 -3.02 -7.71 -10.43
CA LEU A 31 -3.12 -8.49 -9.21
C LEU A 31 -3.21 -10.00 -9.52
N SER A 32 -4.05 -10.37 -10.49
CA SER A 32 -4.20 -11.77 -10.92
C SER A 32 -2.88 -12.37 -11.42
N ARG A 33 -2.04 -11.59 -12.10
CA ARG A 33 -0.69 -12.02 -12.51
C ARG A 33 0.22 -12.24 -11.30
N LYS A 34 0.30 -11.27 -10.39
CA LYS A 34 1.16 -11.37 -9.19
C LYS A 34 0.79 -12.56 -8.29
N ILE A 35 -0.51 -12.86 -8.15
CA ILE A 35 -0.99 -14.04 -7.42
C ILE A 35 -0.53 -15.33 -8.11
N ARG A 36 -0.66 -15.41 -9.44
CA ARG A 36 -0.21 -16.56 -10.25
C ARG A 36 1.30 -16.78 -10.12
N ASP A 37 2.06 -15.70 -10.09
CA ASP A 37 3.52 -15.69 -9.93
C ASP A 37 3.95 -15.93 -8.47
N ARG A 38 2.98 -16.11 -7.56
CA ARG A 38 3.15 -16.39 -6.14
C ARG A 38 4.03 -15.35 -5.44
N GLU A 39 3.82 -14.09 -5.78
CA GLU A 39 4.47 -12.98 -5.10
C GLU A 39 3.95 -12.83 -3.66
N SER A 40 4.80 -12.34 -2.76
CA SER A 40 4.36 -11.93 -1.43
C SER A 40 3.74 -10.53 -1.52
N LEU A 41 2.42 -10.42 -1.39
CA LEU A 41 1.69 -9.17 -1.50
C LEU A 41 1.47 -8.54 -0.13
N LEU A 42 2.24 -7.51 0.19
CA LEU A 42 2.19 -6.84 1.48
C LEU A 42 1.27 -5.61 1.42
N LEU A 43 0.48 -5.42 2.47
CA LEU A 43 -0.33 -4.21 2.67
C LEU A 43 0.31 -3.35 3.76
N PRO A 44 1.04 -2.28 3.40
CA PRO A 44 1.50 -1.29 4.35
C PRO A 44 0.34 -0.80 5.23
N MET A 45 0.55 -0.72 6.54
CA MET A 45 -0.47 -0.21 7.45
C MET A 45 -0.85 1.24 7.15
N SER A 46 0.11 2.06 6.71
CA SER A 46 -0.14 3.43 6.26
C SER A 46 -1.10 3.47 5.06
N ALA A 47 -0.90 2.60 4.07
CA ALA A 47 -1.78 2.50 2.91
C ALA A 47 -3.22 2.12 3.31
N ILE A 48 -3.38 1.20 4.27
CA ILE A 48 -4.70 0.83 4.81
C ILE A 48 -5.37 2.04 5.48
N VAL A 49 -4.64 2.78 6.32
CA VAL A 49 -5.14 3.95 7.05
C VAL A 49 -5.52 5.08 6.09
N GLU A 50 -4.66 5.39 5.13
CA GLU A 50 -4.89 6.43 4.14
C GLU A 50 -6.05 6.11 3.20
N THR A 51 -6.16 4.85 2.75
CA THR A 51 -7.34 4.36 2.02
C THR A 51 -8.62 4.57 2.85
N GLY A 52 -8.58 4.29 4.16
CA GLY A 52 -9.69 4.57 5.07
C GLY A 52 -10.06 6.06 5.13
N ASN A 53 -9.07 6.95 5.09
CA ASN A 53 -9.30 8.39 5.05
C ASN A 53 -9.97 8.83 3.74
N HIS A 54 -9.53 8.34 2.59
CA HIS A 54 -10.19 8.60 1.29
C HIS A 54 -11.66 8.13 1.31
N ILE A 55 -11.93 6.94 1.88
CA ILE A 55 -13.31 6.46 2.05
C ILE A 55 -14.14 7.42 2.91
N GLY A 56 -13.57 7.94 3.99
CA GLY A 56 -14.22 8.92 4.88
C GLY A 56 -14.69 10.18 4.16
N GLN A 57 -13.93 10.61 3.14
CA GLN A 57 -14.16 11.80 2.34
C GLN A 57 -15.18 11.60 1.21
N ILE A 58 -15.62 10.37 0.93
CA ILE A 58 -16.67 10.09 -0.06
C ILE A 58 -17.95 10.85 0.31
N ARG A 59 -18.45 11.67 -0.64
CA ARG A 59 -19.64 12.53 -0.46
C ARG A 59 -20.92 11.76 -0.15
N SER A 60 -21.18 10.67 -0.87
CA SER A 60 -22.39 9.86 -0.68
C SER A 60 -22.23 8.93 0.52
N GLY A 61 -23.03 9.13 1.57
CA GLY A 61 -22.99 8.28 2.76
C GLY A 61 -23.25 6.79 2.47
N ARG A 62 -24.08 6.48 1.46
CA ARG A 62 -24.33 5.11 1.01
C ARG A 62 -23.07 4.50 0.37
N GLN A 63 -22.44 5.22 -0.54
CA GLN A 63 -21.20 4.75 -1.18
C GLN A 63 -20.08 4.61 -0.16
N ARG A 64 -19.91 5.60 0.73
CA ARG A 64 -18.95 5.56 1.83
C ARG A 64 -19.08 4.29 2.66
N ARG A 65 -20.30 3.96 3.10
CA ARG A 65 -20.55 2.72 3.85
C ARG A 65 -20.19 1.47 3.03
N ALA A 66 -20.67 1.38 1.79
CA ALA A 66 -20.42 0.22 0.94
C ALA A 66 -18.92 0.01 0.67
N THR A 67 -18.16 1.09 0.44
CA THR A 67 -16.72 1.04 0.22
C THR A 67 -15.95 0.70 1.51
N ALA A 68 -16.36 1.25 2.66
CA ALA A 68 -15.80 0.87 3.96
C ALA A 68 -15.98 -0.63 4.24
N GLU A 69 -17.14 -1.19 3.94
CA GLU A 69 -17.40 -2.63 4.08
C GLU A 69 -16.51 -3.48 3.18
N LYS A 70 -16.14 -2.99 1.98
CA LYS A 70 -15.15 -3.67 1.12
C LYS A 70 -13.75 -3.66 1.74
N LEU A 71 -13.27 -2.50 2.22
CA LEU A 71 -11.97 -2.38 2.88
C LEU A 71 -11.91 -3.30 4.10
N VAL A 72 -12.94 -3.32 4.94
CA VAL A 72 -13.03 -4.19 6.12
C VAL A 72 -12.93 -5.66 5.73
N ARG A 73 -13.64 -6.11 4.67
CA ARG A 73 -13.53 -7.49 4.21
C ARG A 73 -12.12 -7.82 3.74
N LEU A 74 -11.53 -6.98 2.90
CA LEU A 74 -10.18 -7.19 2.35
C LEU A 74 -9.14 -7.30 3.47
N VAL A 75 -9.10 -6.33 4.39
CA VAL A 75 -8.10 -6.29 5.47
C VAL A 75 -8.35 -7.41 6.48
N ARG A 76 -9.62 -7.72 6.82
CA ARG A 76 -9.94 -8.84 7.72
C ARG A 76 -9.46 -10.17 7.15
N GLN A 77 -9.72 -10.45 5.87
CA GLN A 77 -9.26 -11.67 5.23
C GLN A 77 -7.73 -11.73 5.16
N ALA A 78 -7.05 -10.59 4.94
CA ALA A 78 -5.59 -10.50 4.98
C ALA A 78 -5.02 -10.84 6.37
N ILE A 79 -5.62 -10.32 7.44
CA ILE A 79 -5.22 -10.63 8.82
C ILE A 79 -5.46 -12.10 9.17
N LEU A 80 -6.56 -12.69 8.70
CA LEU A 80 -6.90 -14.10 8.94
C LEU A 80 -6.12 -15.07 8.05
N GLY A 81 -5.32 -14.59 7.10
CA GLY A 81 -4.61 -15.43 6.13
C GLY A 81 -5.53 -16.09 5.08
N GLU A 82 -6.74 -15.55 4.89
CA GLU A 82 -7.77 -16.02 3.95
C GLU A 82 -7.70 -15.32 2.59
N SER A 83 -6.74 -14.43 2.40
CA SER A 83 -6.52 -13.68 1.17
C SER A 83 -5.04 -13.75 0.76
N PRO A 84 -4.67 -13.38 -0.49
CA PRO A 84 -3.27 -13.36 -0.92
C PRO A 84 -2.46 -12.23 -0.28
N PHE A 85 -3.09 -11.35 0.49
CA PHE A 85 -2.46 -10.19 1.11
C PHE A 85 -1.99 -10.47 2.54
N THR A 86 -0.93 -9.78 2.97
CA THR A 86 -0.45 -9.80 4.34
C THR A 86 -0.17 -8.37 4.82
N PRO A 87 -0.84 -7.87 5.88
CA PRO A 87 -0.53 -6.55 6.42
C PRO A 87 0.88 -6.49 7.00
N THR A 88 1.56 -5.35 6.82
CA THR A 88 2.82 -5.08 7.51
C THR A 88 2.54 -4.79 9.00
N PRO A 89 3.52 -4.92 9.90
CA PRO A 89 3.34 -4.49 11.29
C PRO A 89 3.24 -2.95 11.37
N PHE A 90 2.76 -2.45 12.52
CA PHE A 90 2.99 -1.06 12.89
C PHE A 90 4.47 -0.83 13.19
N PHE A 91 4.92 0.41 12.98
CA PHE A 91 6.24 0.85 13.39
C PHE A 91 6.23 1.27 14.86
N GLU A 92 7.38 1.12 15.51
CA GLU A 92 7.59 1.57 16.89
C GLU A 92 7.81 3.10 16.93
N SER A 93 7.60 3.69 18.11
CA SER A 93 7.69 5.16 18.30
C SER A 93 9.10 5.69 17.96
N GLU A 94 10.13 4.91 18.26
CA GLU A 94 11.53 5.25 17.98
C GLU A 94 11.81 5.32 16.47
N ALA A 95 11.19 4.41 15.69
CA ALA A 95 11.29 4.46 14.24
C ALA A 95 10.58 5.69 13.68
N LEU A 96 9.39 6.01 14.20
CA LEU A 96 8.65 7.21 13.81
C LEU A 96 9.45 8.49 14.09
N LEU A 97 10.11 8.60 15.26
CA LEU A 97 10.94 9.76 15.58
C LEU A 97 12.03 10.00 14.53
N ALA A 98 12.76 8.95 14.14
CA ALA A 98 13.78 9.05 13.11
C ALA A 98 13.20 9.44 11.74
N TRP A 99 12.00 8.96 11.41
CA TRP A 99 11.36 9.29 10.14
C TRP A 99 10.80 10.72 10.12
N LEU A 100 10.37 11.25 11.26
CA LEU A 100 9.92 12.63 11.39
C LEU A 100 11.04 13.63 11.10
N ASP A 101 12.30 13.29 11.41
CA ASP A 101 13.45 14.13 11.07
C ASP A 101 13.66 14.20 9.54
N GLU A 102 13.31 13.15 8.79
CA GLU A 102 13.43 13.10 7.32
C GLU A 102 12.19 13.65 6.58
N PHE A 103 11.03 13.68 7.25
CA PHE A 103 9.76 14.03 6.63
C PHE A 103 9.72 15.43 5.98
N PRO A 104 10.33 16.50 6.55
CA PRO A 104 10.34 17.81 5.90
C PRO A 104 10.90 17.80 4.47
N ASP A 105 11.95 17.01 4.22
CA ASP A 105 12.56 16.91 2.88
C ASP A 105 11.64 16.18 1.89
N TRP A 106 10.89 15.18 2.38
CA TRP A 106 9.86 14.49 1.60
C TRP A 106 8.67 15.39 1.30
N ALA A 107 8.24 16.19 2.27
CA ALA A 107 7.14 17.14 2.10
C ALA A 107 7.45 18.21 1.04
N VAL A 108 8.70 18.67 0.95
CA VAL A 108 9.15 19.59 -0.12
C VAL A 108 9.00 18.96 -1.52
N GLN A 109 9.08 17.63 -1.63
CA GLN A 109 8.90 16.88 -2.87
C GLN A 109 7.42 16.56 -3.16
N GLY A 110 6.50 16.98 -2.29
CA GLY A 110 5.08 16.70 -2.41
C GLY A 110 4.65 15.34 -1.87
N ALA A 111 5.54 14.60 -1.22
CA ALA A 111 5.24 13.30 -0.65
C ALA A 111 4.69 13.41 0.78
N GLY A 112 3.70 12.57 1.09
CA GLY A 112 3.09 12.46 2.40
C GLY A 112 3.92 11.64 3.39
N LEU A 113 3.56 11.71 4.66
CA LEU A 113 4.16 10.86 5.69
C LEU A 113 3.84 9.37 5.44
N ALA A 114 2.67 9.08 4.86
CA ALA A 114 2.30 7.74 4.42
C ALA A 114 3.33 7.18 3.41
N ASP A 115 3.65 7.94 2.36
CA ASP A 115 4.64 7.56 1.34
C ASP A 115 6.02 7.27 1.97
N LEU A 116 6.48 8.15 2.85
CA LEU A 116 7.73 7.96 3.58
C LEU A 116 7.72 6.63 4.36
N THR A 117 6.63 6.32 5.07
CA THR A 117 6.54 5.06 5.83
C THR A 117 6.54 3.82 4.93
N ILE A 118 5.92 3.88 3.75
CA ILE A 118 5.95 2.77 2.76
C ILE A 118 7.38 2.58 2.27
N LYS A 119 8.09 3.67 1.95
CA LYS A 119 9.49 3.60 1.55
C LYS A 119 10.38 3.02 2.66
N LYS A 120 10.16 3.41 3.92
CA LYS A 120 10.93 2.88 5.06
C LYS A 120 10.70 1.39 5.27
N GLU A 121 9.48 0.92 5.06
CA GLU A 121 9.20 -0.51 5.08
C GLU A 121 9.85 -1.24 3.90
N TRP A 122 9.88 -0.63 2.72
CA TRP A 122 10.63 -1.15 1.57
C TRP A 122 12.14 -1.25 1.84
N ASP A 123 12.76 -0.22 2.43
CA ASP A 123 14.18 -0.23 2.84
C ASP A 123 14.44 -1.41 3.80
N ARG A 124 13.59 -1.58 4.82
CA ARG A 124 13.70 -2.65 5.82
C ARG A 124 13.62 -4.02 5.17
N LEU A 125 12.66 -4.23 4.26
CA LEU A 125 12.51 -5.48 3.52
C LEU A 125 13.73 -5.76 2.63
N CYS A 126 14.31 -4.73 2.01
CA CYS A 126 15.53 -4.87 1.21
C CYS A 126 16.68 -5.42 2.05
N LEU A 127 16.85 -4.91 3.27
CA LEU A 127 17.87 -5.40 4.19
C LEU A 127 17.60 -6.85 4.64
N LEU A 128 16.35 -7.20 4.92
CA LEU A 128 15.98 -8.53 5.41
C LEU A 128 16.00 -9.63 4.34
N HIS A 129 15.78 -9.25 3.08
CA HIS A 129 15.65 -10.20 1.98
C HIS A 129 16.55 -9.82 0.79
N PRO A 130 17.90 -9.81 0.96
CA PRO A 130 18.81 -9.37 -0.10
C PRO A 130 18.64 -10.16 -1.41
N GLN A 131 18.38 -11.46 -1.31
CA GLN A 131 18.23 -12.37 -2.46
C GLN A 131 16.86 -12.31 -3.17
N ARG A 132 15.97 -11.37 -2.78
CA ARG A 132 14.63 -11.24 -3.36
C ARG A 132 14.49 -9.89 -4.06
N ARG A 133 13.75 -9.88 -5.17
CA ARG A 133 13.22 -8.64 -5.75
C ARG A 133 12.20 -8.04 -4.80
N ILE A 134 12.31 -6.75 -4.52
CA ILE A 134 11.41 -6.02 -3.63
C ILE A 134 11.04 -4.71 -4.29
N TYR A 135 9.76 -4.45 -4.42
CA TYR A 135 9.28 -3.26 -5.12
C TYR A 135 7.97 -2.76 -4.53
N ILE A 136 7.69 -1.48 -4.78
CA ILE A 136 6.42 -0.84 -4.45
C ILE A 136 5.56 -0.84 -5.73
N TRP A 137 4.36 -1.38 -5.63
CA TRP A 137 3.35 -1.25 -6.68
C TRP A 137 2.49 -0.04 -6.37
N SER A 138 2.63 1.00 -7.20
CA SER A 138 1.94 2.29 -7.08
C SER A 138 1.64 2.85 -8.47
N LEU A 139 0.63 3.72 -8.54
CA LEU A 139 0.37 4.61 -9.69
C LEU A 139 1.04 5.98 -9.51
N ASP A 140 1.56 6.26 -8.32
CA ASP A 140 2.38 7.43 -8.03
C ASP A 140 3.79 7.24 -8.61
N THR A 141 4.28 8.23 -9.36
CA THR A 141 5.58 8.18 -10.04
C THR A 141 6.77 8.15 -9.07
N HIS A 142 6.63 8.75 -7.90
CA HIS A 142 7.67 8.75 -6.86
C HIS A 142 7.81 7.34 -6.29
N LEU A 143 6.71 6.75 -5.82
CA LEU A 143 6.75 5.44 -5.18
C LEU A 143 7.01 4.29 -6.16
N SER A 144 6.50 4.37 -7.39
CA SER A 144 6.70 3.33 -8.40
C SER A 144 8.15 3.19 -8.87
N SER A 145 9.02 4.17 -8.57
CA SER A 145 10.46 4.10 -8.88
C SER A 145 11.24 3.11 -8.00
N TYR A 146 10.68 2.70 -6.85
CA TYR A 146 11.34 1.78 -5.93
C TYR A 146 11.16 0.31 -6.34
N ASP A 147 12.15 -0.20 -7.06
CA ASP A 147 12.25 -1.61 -7.46
C ASP A 147 13.70 -2.10 -7.37
N ARG A 148 14.00 -2.89 -6.34
CA ARG A 148 15.33 -3.46 -6.13
C ARG A 148 15.34 -4.90 -6.60
N GLN A 149 16.23 -5.20 -7.55
CA GLN A 149 16.54 -6.57 -7.96
C GLN A 149 17.33 -7.33 -6.86
N PRO A 150 17.35 -8.68 -6.89
CA PRO A 150 18.19 -9.49 -6.01
C PRO A 150 19.69 -9.15 -6.07
#